data_AF-A0A2G6C6U7-F1
#
_entry.id   AF-A0A2G6C6U7-F1
#
_cell.length_a   1.000
_cell.length_b   1.000
_cell.length_c   1.000
_cell.angle_alpha   90.00
_cell.angle_beta   90.00
_cell.angle_gamma   90.00
#
_symmetry.space_group_name_H-M   'P 1'
#
loop_
_entity.id
_entity.type
_entity.pdbx_description
1 polymer ?
#
loop_
_entity_poly.entity_id
_entity_poly.type
_entity_poly.pdbx_seq_one_letter_code
_entity_poly.pdbx_strand_id
1 'polypeptide(L)'
;MRDYSFDSLNLLAEAPTIVFASDSEVMSRIERLKRITGFATAYDENDQCFRVFARFDHVQRVAWIARQFAELIGAPVDETLKYVWLHDINRWAFSHNSEIGNYSQSEDISRYFEELPEDVAHYSSDLKSFHEKKLPGPNASYDVALAADMLAGMLEDPLMLIGGLNVSPDFLEGTEGFGVDHYCDPERIVALKELAKFLHLNGDVERFRHLFAEQFTDAFRSFTELYNVSSFESTDYYRLIAEKTEAFKQSVLRPRIFPVNNELVSNASAIKEIVKDLKQTLGEVKVRDLMLEVDDQSAPERFLAEGIDQLRVDAIKPKIDGIATALGVDPLV
;
A
#
# COMPACT_ATOMS: atom_id res chain seq x y z
N MET A 1 10.26 3.84 27.64
CA MET A 1 10.37 2.83 26.56
C MET A 1 9.15 3.06 25.69
N ARG A 2 9.31 3.45 24.42
CA ARG A 2 8.15 3.68 23.53
C ARG A 2 7.50 2.32 23.27
N ASP A 3 6.17 2.26 23.37
CA ASP A 3 5.42 1.04 23.11
C ASP A 3 5.29 0.86 21.60
N TYR A 4 5.96 -0.16 21.08
CA TYR A 4 5.89 -0.57 19.68
C TYR A 4 5.08 -1.88 19.54
N SER A 5 4.12 -2.16 20.43
CA SER A 5 3.36 -3.42 20.39
C SER A 5 2.39 -3.52 19.22
N PHE A 6 2.07 -4.75 18.80
CA PHE A 6 1.03 -5.07 17.83
C PHE A 6 -0.34 -4.50 18.19
N ASP A 7 -0.67 -4.45 19.49
CA ASP A 7 -1.93 -3.90 19.98
C ASP A 7 -2.05 -2.40 19.62
N SER A 8 -0.94 -1.67 19.50
CA SER A 8 -0.92 -0.28 19.04
C SER A 8 -1.23 -0.10 17.55
N LEU A 9 -0.96 -1.10 16.70
CA LEU A 9 -1.34 -1.11 15.28
C LEU A 9 -2.84 -1.36 15.10
N ASN A 10 -3.43 -2.27 15.89
CA ASN A 10 -4.87 -2.55 15.85
C ASN A 10 -5.72 -1.39 16.38
N LEU A 11 -5.21 -0.62 17.35
CA LEU A 11 -5.88 0.60 17.85
C LEU A 11 -6.06 1.67 16.75
N LEU A 12 -5.30 1.60 15.65
CA LEU A 12 -5.44 2.52 14.53
C LEU A 12 -6.54 2.11 13.55
N ALA A 13 -7.13 0.91 13.66
CA ALA A 13 -8.32 0.53 12.89
C ALA A 13 -9.53 1.43 13.22
N GLU A 14 -9.58 1.95 14.45
CA GLU A 14 -10.60 2.88 14.93
C GLU A 14 -10.17 4.36 14.79
N ALA A 15 -8.92 4.63 14.38
CA ALA A 15 -8.44 6.00 14.23
C ALA A 15 -9.26 6.85 13.23
N PRO A 16 -9.77 6.33 12.10
CA PRO A 16 -10.58 7.14 11.19
C PRO A 16 -11.85 7.70 11.84
N THR A 17 -12.53 6.91 12.68
CA THR A 17 -13.77 7.36 13.35
C THR A 17 -13.48 8.42 14.40
N ILE A 18 -12.29 8.38 15.01
CA ILE A 18 -11.81 9.38 15.96
C ILE A 18 -11.40 10.67 15.24
N VAL A 19 -10.71 10.56 14.10
CA VAL A 19 -10.13 11.70 13.37
C VAL A 19 -11.18 12.46 12.56
N PHE A 20 -12.17 11.78 11.97
CA PHE A 20 -13.20 12.39 11.11
C PHE A 20 -14.60 12.44 11.75
N ALA A 21 -14.69 12.25 13.08
CA ALA A 21 -15.91 12.45 13.88
C ALA A 21 -17.20 11.80 13.32
N SER A 22 -17.10 10.60 12.74
CA SER A 22 -18.22 9.86 12.10
C SER A 22 -18.79 10.46 10.81
N ASP A 23 -18.02 11.25 10.06
CA ASP A 23 -18.43 11.64 8.71
C ASP A 23 -18.64 10.40 7.83
N SER A 24 -19.91 10.09 7.53
CA SER A 24 -20.28 8.84 6.87
C SER A 24 -19.71 8.74 5.47
N GLU A 25 -19.50 9.86 4.79
CA GLU A 25 -19.00 9.86 3.42
C GLU A 25 -17.51 9.56 3.39
N VAL A 26 -16.70 10.31 4.15
CA VAL A 26 -15.25 10.09 4.26
C VAL A 26 -14.96 8.68 4.75
N MET A 27 -15.70 8.23 5.77
CA MET A 27 -15.59 6.88 6.29
C MET A 27 -15.92 5.82 5.23
N SER A 28 -16.98 6.03 4.43
CA SER A 28 -17.30 5.11 3.34
C SER A 28 -16.17 5.01 2.30
N ARG A 29 -15.49 6.12 2.00
CA ARG A 29 -14.35 6.12 1.07
C ARG A 29 -13.13 5.42 1.66
N ILE A 30 -12.84 5.62 2.95
CA ILE A 30 -11.77 4.91 3.67
C ILE A 30 -12.06 3.40 3.74
N GLU A 31 -13.30 3.01 4.05
CA GLU A 31 -13.71 1.61 4.13
C GLU A 31 -13.55 0.88 2.77
N ARG A 32 -13.73 1.59 1.65
CA ARG A 32 -13.47 1.04 0.31
C ARG A 32 -12.04 0.52 0.16
N LEU A 33 -11.06 1.14 0.84
CA LEU A 33 -9.65 0.70 0.80
C LEU A 33 -9.42 -0.70 1.36
N LYS A 34 -10.38 -1.25 2.13
CA LYS A 34 -10.32 -2.66 2.60
C LYS A 34 -10.48 -3.66 1.46
N ARG A 35 -11.00 -3.21 0.32
CA ARG A 35 -11.30 -4.02 -0.86
C ARG A 35 -10.57 -3.53 -2.12
N ILE A 36 -9.72 -2.51 -1.98
CA ILE A 36 -8.77 -2.11 -3.03
C ILE A 36 -7.41 -2.63 -2.62
N THR A 37 -6.78 -3.40 -3.50
CA THR A 37 -5.47 -3.98 -3.24
C THR A 37 -4.35 -3.09 -3.79
N GLY A 38 -3.20 -3.10 -3.11
CA GLY A 38 -2.09 -2.18 -3.38
C GLY A 38 -0.80 -2.82 -3.85
N PHE A 39 -0.41 -3.92 -3.20
CA PHE A 39 0.85 -4.64 -3.48
C PHE A 39 0.71 -5.77 -4.49
N ALA A 40 -0.43 -6.44 -4.54
CA ALA A 40 -0.74 -7.44 -5.55
C ALA A 40 -2.21 -7.25 -5.88
N THR A 41 -2.53 -7.04 -7.15
CA THR A 41 -3.93 -6.90 -7.56
C THR A 41 -4.62 -8.24 -7.47
N ALA A 42 -5.69 -8.25 -6.69
CA ALA A 42 -6.20 -9.47 -6.14
C ALA A 42 -7.70 -9.37 -5.90
N TYR A 43 -8.48 -10.24 -6.52
CA TYR A 43 -9.89 -10.36 -6.22
C TYR A 43 -10.34 -11.83 -6.34
N ASP A 44 -10.89 -12.34 -5.24
CA ASP A 44 -11.71 -13.54 -5.15
C ASP A 44 -12.49 -13.40 -3.85
N GLU A 45 -13.79 -13.69 -3.89
CA GLU A 45 -14.64 -13.67 -2.71
C GLU A 45 -14.36 -14.88 -1.78
N ASN A 46 -13.75 -15.93 -2.31
CA ASN A 46 -13.50 -17.19 -1.61
C ASN A 46 -12.08 -17.30 -1.04
N ASP A 47 -11.15 -16.48 -1.51
CA ASP A 47 -9.76 -16.48 -1.04
C ASP A 47 -9.50 -15.27 -0.14
N GLN A 48 -9.45 -15.54 1.16
CA GLN A 48 -9.22 -14.52 2.17
C GLN A 48 -7.78 -13.99 2.16
N CYS A 49 -6.84 -14.67 1.50
CA CYS A 49 -5.44 -14.24 1.42
C CYS A 49 -5.34 -12.87 0.76
N PHE A 50 -6.26 -12.51 -0.14
CA PHE A 50 -6.29 -11.19 -0.76
C PHE A 50 -6.50 -10.03 0.20
N ARG A 51 -7.07 -10.28 1.39
CA ARG A 51 -7.22 -9.25 2.43
C ARG A 51 -5.88 -8.74 2.96
N VAL A 52 -4.79 -9.50 2.81
CA VAL A 52 -3.46 -9.07 3.27
C VAL A 52 -2.85 -7.99 2.39
N PHE A 53 -3.29 -7.86 1.13
CA PHE A 53 -2.82 -6.87 0.18
C PHE A 53 -3.67 -5.60 0.15
N ALA A 54 -4.66 -5.48 1.04
CA ALA A 54 -5.56 -4.35 1.09
C ALA A 54 -4.79 -3.04 1.36
N ARG A 55 -5.16 -1.98 0.64
CA ARG A 55 -4.64 -0.63 0.84
C ARG A 55 -4.93 -0.12 2.24
N PHE A 56 -6.05 -0.52 2.84
CA PHE A 56 -6.36 -0.17 4.23
C PHE A 56 -5.26 -0.60 5.21
N ASP A 57 -4.76 -1.84 5.10
CA ASP A 57 -3.72 -2.37 5.97
C ASP A 57 -2.39 -1.59 5.78
N HIS A 58 -2.10 -1.14 4.55
CA HIS A 58 -1.00 -0.21 4.27
C HIS A 58 -1.18 1.12 4.98
N VAL A 59 -2.34 1.78 4.81
CA VAL A 59 -2.62 3.08 5.44
C VAL A 59 -2.52 3.00 6.97
N GLN A 60 -2.93 1.89 7.59
CA GLN A 60 -2.75 1.66 9.03
C GLN A 60 -1.26 1.64 9.44
N ARG A 61 -0.41 0.96 8.68
CA ARG A 61 1.04 0.92 8.92
C ARG A 61 1.68 2.29 8.72
N VAL A 62 1.26 3.04 7.70
CA VAL A 62 1.66 4.44 7.50
C VAL A 62 1.24 5.28 8.70
N ALA A 63 0.00 5.14 9.19
CA ALA A 63 -0.51 5.90 10.33
C ALA A 63 0.29 5.62 11.60
N TRP A 64 0.68 4.36 11.79
CA TRP A 64 1.53 3.97 12.90
C TRP A 64 2.90 4.63 12.84
N ILE A 65 3.60 4.54 11.70
CA ILE A 65 4.91 5.21 11.52
C ILE A 65 4.76 6.73 11.71
N ALA A 66 3.74 7.32 11.08
CA ALA A 66 3.51 8.76 11.11
C ALA A 66 3.27 9.27 12.53
N ARG A 67 2.52 8.52 13.36
CA ARG A 67 2.35 8.83 14.78
C ARG A 67 3.67 8.81 15.53
N GLN A 68 4.50 7.78 15.34
CA GLN A 68 5.81 7.68 16.02
C GLN A 68 6.72 8.86 15.65
N PHE A 69 6.73 9.25 14.38
CA PHE A 69 7.51 10.39 13.91
C PHE A 69 6.94 11.73 14.37
N ALA A 70 5.62 11.92 14.32
CA ALA A 70 4.96 13.13 14.80
C ALA A 70 5.25 13.37 16.29
N GLU A 71 5.13 12.32 17.12
CA GLU A 71 5.47 12.38 18.54
C GLU A 71 6.97 12.65 18.77
N LEU A 72 7.85 12.10 17.93
CA LEU A 72 9.29 12.31 18.04
C LEU A 72 9.70 13.76 17.73
N ILE A 73 9.13 14.35 16.67
CA ILE A 73 9.53 15.68 16.20
C ILE A 73 8.62 16.82 16.69
N GLY A 74 7.56 16.48 17.44
CA GLY A 74 6.58 17.44 17.95
C GLY A 74 5.60 17.98 16.89
N ALA A 75 5.34 17.22 15.81
CA ALA A 75 4.31 17.58 14.84
C ALA A 75 2.90 17.26 15.40
N PRO A 76 1.86 18.00 15.00
CA PRO A 76 0.48 17.69 15.40
C PRO A 76 0.03 16.32 14.90
N VAL A 77 -0.13 15.36 15.82
CA VAL A 77 -0.46 13.95 15.51
C VAL A 77 -1.79 13.83 14.77
N ASP A 78 -2.86 14.44 15.27
CA ASP A 78 -4.19 14.33 14.66
C ASP A 78 -4.20 14.84 13.21
N GLU A 79 -3.51 15.95 12.97
CA GLU A 79 -3.38 16.55 11.64
C GLU A 79 -2.54 15.67 10.70
N THR A 80 -1.43 15.11 11.19
CA THR A 80 -0.63 14.13 10.46
C THR A 80 -1.47 12.92 10.07
N LEU A 81 -2.28 12.40 10.97
CA LEU A 81 -3.13 11.24 10.70
C LEU A 81 -4.19 11.53 9.65
N LYS A 82 -4.72 12.76 9.56
CA LYS A 82 -5.63 13.13 8.45
C LYS A 82 -4.95 13.02 7.10
N TYR A 83 -3.73 13.56 6.94
CA TYR A 83 -2.97 13.38 5.69
C TYR A 83 -2.79 11.90 5.35
N VAL A 84 -2.44 11.09 6.33
CA VAL A 84 -2.26 9.65 6.13
C VAL A 84 -3.55 8.97 5.67
N TRP A 85 -4.69 9.19 6.33
CA TRP A 85 -5.94 8.53 5.93
C TRP A 85 -6.48 9.01 4.58
N LEU A 86 -6.15 10.25 4.19
CA LEU A 86 -6.60 10.85 2.95
C LEU A 86 -5.68 10.57 1.76
N HIS A 87 -4.42 10.18 1.97
CA HIS A 87 -3.44 10.12 0.87
C HIS A 87 -3.80 9.08 -0.21
N ASP A 88 -4.44 7.96 0.13
CA ASP A 88 -4.76 6.92 -0.85
C ASP A 88 -6.29 6.80 -1.11
N ILE A 89 -7.08 7.75 -0.61
CA ILE A 89 -8.56 7.68 -0.64
C ILE A 89 -9.15 7.74 -2.06
N ASN A 90 -8.44 8.36 -3.00
CA ASN A 90 -8.85 8.55 -4.39
C ASN A 90 -8.28 7.50 -5.37
N ARG A 91 -7.79 6.36 -4.86
CA ARG A 91 -7.34 5.23 -5.69
C ARG A 91 -8.50 4.63 -6.48
N TRP A 92 -8.21 4.26 -7.73
CA TRP A 92 -9.11 3.40 -8.53
C TRP A 92 -9.06 1.94 -8.04
N ALA A 93 -10.13 1.19 -8.28
CA ALA A 93 -10.06 -0.27 -8.21
C ALA A 93 -8.92 -0.80 -9.10
N PHE A 94 -8.16 -1.77 -8.58
CA PHE A 94 -6.93 -2.31 -9.14
C PHE A 94 -5.71 -1.36 -9.14
N SER A 95 -5.82 -0.20 -8.47
CA SER A 95 -4.74 0.75 -8.19
C SER A 95 -3.82 0.99 -9.39
N HIS A 96 -2.50 0.86 -9.21
CA HIS A 96 -1.49 1.16 -10.22
C HIS A 96 -1.75 0.48 -11.58
N ASN A 97 -2.35 -0.71 -11.60
CA ASN A 97 -2.54 -1.48 -12.83
C ASN A 97 -3.63 -0.88 -13.73
N SER A 98 -4.67 -0.29 -13.16
CA SER A 98 -5.68 0.47 -13.90
C SER A 98 -5.29 1.93 -14.13
N GLU A 99 -4.54 2.53 -13.20
CA GLU A 99 -4.22 3.96 -13.19
C GLU A 99 -3.14 4.35 -14.23
N ILE A 100 -2.13 3.51 -14.48
CA ILE A 100 -1.01 3.84 -15.37
C ILE A 100 -1.51 4.23 -16.77
N GLY A 101 -1.29 5.50 -17.13
CA GLY A 101 -1.70 6.09 -18.41
C GLY A 101 -3.18 6.44 -18.52
N ASN A 102 -3.96 6.24 -17.45
CA ASN A 102 -5.41 6.42 -17.45
C ASN A 102 -5.94 7.39 -16.39
N TYR A 103 -5.27 7.50 -15.24
CA TYR A 103 -5.67 8.30 -14.09
C TYR A 103 -4.43 8.80 -13.36
N SER A 104 -4.47 10.03 -12.86
CA SER A 104 -3.40 10.60 -12.06
C SER A 104 -3.97 11.10 -10.75
N GLN A 105 -3.58 10.45 -9.65
CA GLN A 105 -4.04 10.87 -8.32
C GLN A 105 -3.80 12.36 -8.08
N SER A 106 -2.64 12.91 -8.44
CA SER A 106 -2.33 14.32 -8.22
C SER A 106 -3.14 15.27 -9.11
N GLU A 107 -3.47 14.89 -10.33
CA GLU A 107 -4.22 15.74 -11.26
C GLU A 107 -5.72 15.71 -10.99
N ASP A 108 -6.24 14.55 -10.55
CA ASP A 108 -7.67 14.34 -10.28
C ASP A 108 -8.08 14.64 -8.83
N ILE A 109 -7.13 14.77 -7.88
CA ILE A 109 -7.45 14.93 -6.46
C ILE A 109 -8.33 16.13 -6.14
N SER A 110 -8.11 17.29 -6.77
CA SER A 110 -8.93 18.47 -6.49
C SER A 110 -10.40 18.21 -6.79
N ARG A 111 -10.70 17.58 -7.93
CA ARG A 111 -12.07 17.24 -8.31
C ARG A 111 -12.66 16.18 -7.37
N TYR A 112 -11.88 15.18 -6.99
CA TYR A 112 -12.34 14.15 -6.05
C TYR A 112 -12.72 14.76 -4.69
N PHE A 113 -11.94 15.73 -4.20
CA PHE A 113 -12.16 16.38 -2.91
C PHE A 113 -13.26 17.46 -2.94
N GLU A 114 -13.66 17.96 -4.11
CA GLU A 114 -14.82 18.86 -4.25
C GLU A 114 -16.14 18.19 -3.84
N GLU A 115 -16.20 16.85 -3.91
CA GLU A 115 -17.36 16.05 -3.50
C GLU A 115 -17.36 15.74 -2.00
N LEU A 116 -16.26 16.01 -1.29
CA LEU A 116 -16.11 15.72 0.13
C LEU A 116 -16.53 16.93 1.01
N PRO A 117 -16.82 16.69 2.30
CA PRO A 117 -17.06 17.75 3.28
C PRO A 117 -16.00 18.86 3.27
N GLU A 118 -16.41 20.12 3.50
CA GLU A 118 -15.54 21.30 3.41
C GLU A 118 -14.31 21.22 4.33
N ASP A 119 -14.47 20.63 5.52
CA ASP A 119 -13.41 20.38 6.49
C ASP A 119 -12.41 19.29 6.06
N VAL A 120 -12.69 18.56 4.98
CA VAL A 120 -11.76 17.64 4.32
C VAL A 120 -11.27 18.18 2.97
N ALA A 121 -12.12 18.88 2.22
CA ALA A 121 -11.80 19.40 0.89
C ALA A 121 -10.55 20.31 0.87
N HIS A 122 -10.29 21.03 1.97
CA HIS A 122 -9.14 21.91 2.09
C HIS A 122 -7.77 21.20 2.05
N TYR A 123 -7.70 19.88 2.31
CA TYR A 123 -6.46 19.09 2.20
C TYR A 123 -6.00 18.85 0.76
N SER A 124 -6.87 19.07 -0.23
CA SER A 124 -6.63 18.70 -1.63
C SER A 124 -5.35 19.28 -2.23
N SER A 125 -5.02 20.54 -1.95
CA SER A 125 -3.80 21.19 -2.47
C SER A 125 -2.52 20.57 -1.90
N ASP A 126 -2.53 20.24 -0.61
CA ASP A 126 -1.39 19.63 0.05
C ASP A 126 -1.25 18.17 -0.41
N LEU A 127 -2.34 17.42 -0.48
CA LEU A 127 -2.32 16.04 -0.98
C LEU A 127 -1.93 15.94 -2.46
N LYS A 128 -2.27 16.94 -3.28
CA LYS A 128 -1.70 17.06 -4.63
C LYS A 128 -0.18 17.09 -4.60
N SER A 129 0.39 17.92 -3.74
CA SER A 129 1.85 18.03 -3.56
C SER A 129 2.44 16.73 -2.99
N PHE A 130 1.68 16.03 -2.13
CA PHE A 130 2.03 14.73 -1.56
C PHE A 130 2.28 13.70 -2.66
N HIS A 131 1.32 13.58 -3.59
CA HIS A 131 1.40 12.64 -4.72
C HIS A 131 2.52 12.99 -5.70
N GLU A 132 2.77 14.28 -5.90
CA GLU A 132 3.90 14.78 -6.70
C GLU A 132 5.25 14.62 -5.98
N LYS A 133 5.25 14.21 -4.71
CA LYS A 133 6.43 14.06 -3.84
C LYS A 133 7.26 15.34 -3.78
N LYS A 134 6.60 16.49 -3.74
CA LYS A 134 7.24 17.80 -3.64
C LYS A 134 7.71 18.07 -2.21
N LEU A 135 8.90 18.65 -2.10
CA LEU A 135 9.64 18.81 -0.85
C LEU A 135 10.17 20.21 -0.55
N PRO A 136 10.42 20.48 0.74
CA PRO A 136 9.47 20.41 1.86
C PRO A 136 8.68 21.73 1.97
N GLY A 137 7.46 21.65 2.50
CA GLY A 137 6.60 22.81 2.75
C GLY A 137 6.74 23.33 4.19
N PRO A 138 6.00 24.38 4.58
CA PRO A 138 5.95 24.83 5.98
C PRO A 138 5.14 23.90 6.91
N ASN A 139 4.54 22.83 6.38
CA ASN A 139 3.62 21.98 7.10
C ASN A 139 4.30 20.68 7.59
N ALA A 140 4.70 20.67 8.85
CA ALA A 140 5.35 19.51 9.47
C ALA A 140 4.47 18.25 9.48
N SER A 141 3.15 18.39 9.59
CA SER A 141 2.24 17.23 9.60
C SER A 141 2.21 16.52 8.25
N TYR A 142 2.21 17.30 7.17
CA TYR A 142 2.33 16.80 5.79
C TYR A 142 3.68 16.09 5.58
N ASP A 143 4.80 16.71 5.98
CA ASP A 143 6.13 16.13 5.74
C ASP A 143 6.30 14.78 6.47
N VAL A 144 5.76 14.68 7.70
CA VAL A 144 5.74 13.42 8.47
C VAL A 144 4.92 12.35 7.77
N ALA A 145 3.71 12.70 7.31
CA ALA A 145 2.85 11.74 6.63
C ALA A 145 3.51 11.22 5.33
N LEU A 146 4.15 12.11 4.56
CA LEU A 146 4.85 11.73 3.33
C LEU A 146 6.06 10.83 3.61
N ALA A 147 6.87 11.18 4.61
CA ALA A 147 7.99 10.33 5.02
C ALA A 147 7.53 8.95 5.53
N ALA A 148 6.42 8.91 6.26
CA ALA A 148 5.85 7.67 6.76
C ALA A 148 5.39 6.75 5.63
N ASP A 149 4.71 7.28 4.60
CA ASP A 149 4.29 6.53 3.40
C ASP A 149 5.50 5.93 2.67
N MET A 150 6.52 6.77 2.44
CA MET A 150 7.75 6.35 1.77
C MET A 150 8.51 5.25 2.52
N LEU A 151 8.55 5.34 3.86
CA LEU A 151 9.20 4.33 4.69
C LEU A 151 8.38 3.05 4.75
N ALA A 152 7.05 3.15 4.91
CA ALA A 152 6.17 1.98 4.98
C ALA A 152 6.33 1.09 3.75
N GLY A 153 6.28 1.65 2.54
CA GLY A 153 6.50 0.90 1.29
C GLY A 153 7.84 0.16 1.27
N MET A 154 8.93 0.83 1.66
CA MET A 154 10.27 0.22 1.70
C MET A 154 10.36 -0.96 2.70
N LEU A 155 9.63 -0.89 3.81
CA LEU A 155 9.63 -1.94 4.84
C LEU A 155 8.65 -3.07 4.53
N GLU A 156 7.53 -2.80 3.88
CA GLU A 156 6.46 -3.78 3.67
C GLU A 156 6.59 -4.54 2.34
N ASP A 157 7.09 -3.91 1.27
CA ASP A 157 7.11 -4.51 -0.07
C ASP A 157 7.92 -5.82 -0.12
N PRO A 158 9.13 -5.92 0.47
CA PRO A 158 9.85 -7.20 0.51
C PRO A 158 9.14 -8.23 1.39
N LEU A 159 8.52 -7.80 2.49
CA LEU A 159 7.79 -8.66 3.41
C LEU A 159 6.55 -9.27 2.74
N MET A 160 5.83 -8.48 1.93
CA MET A 160 4.71 -8.94 1.12
C MET A 160 5.15 -9.88 -0.01
N LEU A 161 6.30 -9.61 -0.65
CA LEU A 161 6.86 -10.51 -1.66
C LEU A 161 7.18 -11.89 -1.06
N ILE A 162 7.94 -11.90 0.04
CA ILE A 162 8.46 -13.14 0.63
C ILE A 162 7.35 -13.89 1.37
N GLY A 163 6.68 -13.21 2.30
CA GLY A 163 5.66 -13.80 3.15
C GLY A 163 4.29 -13.93 2.49
N GLY A 164 3.90 -12.95 1.68
CA GLY A 164 2.57 -12.88 1.05
C GLY A 164 2.46 -13.58 -0.30
N LEU A 165 3.55 -13.63 -1.09
CA LEU A 165 3.60 -14.30 -2.40
C LEU A 165 4.46 -15.58 -2.40
N ASN A 166 4.86 -16.06 -1.22
CA ASN A 166 5.66 -17.27 -1.04
C ASN A 166 6.97 -17.31 -1.86
N VAL A 167 7.62 -16.17 -2.08
CA VAL A 167 8.86 -16.09 -2.86
C VAL A 167 10.08 -16.28 -1.95
N SER A 168 11.04 -17.12 -2.35
CA SER A 168 12.30 -17.25 -1.59
C SER A 168 13.04 -15.90 -1.47
N PRO A 169 13.59 -15.55 -0.28
CA PRO A 169 14.46 -14.39 -0.09
C PRO A 169 15.64 -14.34 -1.07
N ASP A 170 16.10 -15.49 -1.57
CA ASP A 170 17.20 -15.58 -2.54
C ASP A 170 16.93 -14.78 -3.83
N PHE A 171 15.65 -14.54 -4.16
CA PHE A 171 15.26 -13.69 -5.28
C PHE A 171 15.77 -12.24 -5.16
N LEU A 172 16.02 -11.79 -3.93
CA LEU A 172 16.52 -10.46 -3.61
C LEU A 172 18.05 -10.44 -3.39
N GLU A 173 18.76 -11.57 -3.55
CA GLU A 173 20.21 -11.61 -3.43
C GLU A 173 20.90 -10.65 -4.41
N GLY A 174 21.95 -9.98 -3.91
CA GLY A 174 22.72 -9.00 -4.68
C GLY A 174 21.99 -7.69 -4.95
N THR A 175 20.84 -7.46 -4.31
CA THR A 175 20.20 -6.14 -4.29
C THR A 175 20.54 -5.41 -2.99
N GLU A 176 20.64 -4.09 -3.06
CA GLU A 176 20.99 -3.25 -1.91
C GLU A 176 19.77 -2.45 -1.45
N GLY A 177 19.58 -2.33 -0.13
CA GLY A 177 18.55 -1.49 0.45
C GLY A 177 18.11 -2.03 1.79
N PHE A 178 17.86 -1.13 2.75
CA PHE A 178 17.58 -1.50 4.13
C PHE A 178 16.50 -2.58 4.28
N GLY A 179 15.38 -2.46 3.53
CA GLY A 179 14.32 -3.46 3.57
C GLY A 179 14.81 -4.85 3.14
N VAL A 180 15.70 -4.96 2.17
CA VAL A 180 16.25 -6.25 1.72
C VAL A 180 17.27 -6.79 2.69
N ASP A 181 18.26 -5.97 3.07
CA ASP A 181 19.34 -6.39 3.99
C ASP A 181 18.75 -6.93 5.29
N HIS A 182 17.66 -6.31 5.74
CA HIS A 182 16.90 -6.75 6.89
C HIS A 182 16.25 -8.12 6.68
N TYR A 183 15.46 -8.35 5.62
CA TYR A 183 14.73 -9.62 5.49
C TYR A 183 15.56 -10.80 4.92
N CYS A 184 16.76 -10.53 4.39
CA CYS A 184 17.68 -11.57 3.95
C CYS A 184 18.63 -12.08 5.06
N ASP A 185 18.49 -11.59 6.30
CA ASP A 185 19.22 -12.14 7.46
C ASP A 185 18.76 -13.58 7.75
N PRO A 186 19.69 -14.56 7.85
CA PRO A 186 19.37 -15.95 8.17
C PRO A 186 18.47 -16.15 9.41
N GLU A 187 18.62 -15.31 10.45
CA GLU A 187 17.80 -15.40 11.67
C GLU A 187 16.34 -14.99 11.39
N ARG A 188 16.13 -14.06 10.46
CA ARG A 188 14.81 -13.52 10.09
C ARG A 188 14.10 -14.39 9.07
N ILE A 189 14.84 -15.09 8.20
CA ILE A 189 14.26 -16.03 7.22
C ILE A 189 13.39 -17.09 7.91
N VAL A 190 13.72 -17.52 9.13
CA VAL A 190 12.88 -18.45 9.89
C VAL A 190 11.50 -17.87 10.20
N ALA A 191 11.44 -16.61 10.64
CA ALA A 191 10.18 -15.93 10.91
C ALA A 191 9.36 -15.70 9.62
N LEU A 192 10.03 -15.39 8.50
CA LEU A 192 9.39 -15.25 7.18
C LEU A 192 8.80 -16.58 6.68
N LYS A 193 9.47 -17.70 6.94
CA LYS A 193 8.93 -19.04 6.66
C LYS A 193 7.68 -19.32 7.49
N GLU A 194 7.68 -18.97 8.77
CA GLU A 194 6.47 -19.14 9.60
C GLU A 194 5.32 -18.28 9.08
N LEU A 195 5.60 -17.02 8.73
CA LEU A 195 4.64 -16.10 8.13
C LEU A 195 3.99 -16.69 6.86
N ALA A 196 4.80 -17.15 5.90
CA ALA A 196 4.30 -17.74 4.66
C ALA A 196 3.48 -19.03 4.88
N LYS A 197 3.86 -19.88 5.86
CA LYS A 197 3.08 -21.10 6.19
C LYS A 197 1.66 -20.77 6.64
N PHE A 198 1.49 -19.75 7.47
CA PHE A 198 0.16 -19.40 7.97
C PHE A 198 -0.76 -18.95 6.85
N LEU A 199 -0.25 -18.19 5.87
CA LEU A 199 -1.05 -17.76 4.74
C LEU A 199 -1.30 -18.90 3.75
N HIS A 200 -0.26 -19.54 3.24
CA HIS A 200 -0.34 -20.44 2.09
C HIS A 200 -0.68 -21.89 2.43
N LEU A 201 -0.38 -22.36 3.65
CA LEU A 201 -0.68 -23.74 4.06
C LEU A 201 -1.88 -23.83 5.00
N ASN A 202 -2.03 -22.86 5.90
CA ASN A 202 -3.08 -22.90 6.93
C ASN A 202 -4.30 -22.03 6.59
N GLY A 203 -4.17 -21.05 5.69
CA GLY A 203 -5.22 -20.07 5.40
C GLY A 203 -5.56 -19.16 6.58
N ASP A 204 -4.66 -19.00 7.55
CA ASP A 204 -4.86 -18.21 8.77
C ASP A 204 -4.40 -16.76 8.58
N VAL A 205 -5.29 -15.96 7.99
CA VAL A 205 -5.05 -14.55 7.65
C VAL A 205 -4.78 -13.69 8.89
N GLU A 206 -5.47 -13.95 10.01
CA GLU A 206 -5.31 -13.15 11.22
C GLU A 206 -3.96 -13.42 11.90
N ARG A 207 -3.53 -14.70 11.93
CA ARG A 207 -2.19 -15.03 12.41
C ARG A 207 -1.10 -14.49 11.49
N PHE A 208 -1.31 -14.53 10.17
CA PHE A 208 -0.41 -13.87 9.21
C PHE A 208 -0.27 -12.38 9.53
N ARG A 209 -1.38 -11.65 9.67
CA ARG A 209 -1.37 -10.20 9.96
C ARG A 209 -0.61 -9.87 11.25
N HIS A 210 -0.79 -10.70 12.28
CA HIS A 210 -0.07 -10.54 13.54
C HIS A 210 1.44 -10.65 13.36
N LEU A 211 1.91 -11.75 12.75
CA LEU A 211 3.34 -11.96 12.51
C LEU A 211 3.92 -10.94 11.53
N PHE A 212 3.16 -10.55 10.51
CA PHE A 212 3.57 -9.50 9.55
C PHE A 212 3.86 -8.20 10.28
N ALA A 213 2.95 -7.79 11.17
CA ALA A 213 3.11 -6.57 11.95
C ALA A 213 4.31 -6.64 12.91
N GLU A 214 4.57 -7.79 13.53
CA GLU A 214 5.79 -7.98 14.35
C GLU A 214 7.06 -7.78 13.52
N GLN A 215 7.14 -8.39 12.33
CA GLN A 215 8.28 -8.23 11.43
C GLN A 215 8.42 -6.78 10.93
N PHE A 216 7.31 -6.15 10.54
CA PHE A 216 7.28 -4.76 10.09
C PHE A 216 7.76 -3.79 11.18
N THR A 217 7.29 -3.96 12.41
CA THR A 217 7.71 -3.13 13.54
C THR A 217 9.18 -3.35 13.89
N ASP A 218 9.69 -4.58 13.81
CA ASP A 218 11.10 -4.84 14.06
C ASP A 218 12.00 -4.24 12.96
N ALA A 219 11.54 -4.26 11.70
CA ALA A 219 12.18 -3.56 10.59
C ALA A 219 12.23 -2.04 10.83
N PHE A 220 11.11 -1.45 11.25
CA PHE A 220 11.07 -0.04 11.63
C PHE A 220 12.05 0.28 12.77
N ARG A 221 12.07 -0.51 13.84
CA ARG A 221 13.00 -0.32 14.97
C ARG A 221 14.44 -0.35 14.48
N SER A 222 14.80 -1.40 13.72
CA SER A 222 16.14 -1.57 13.15
C SER A 222 16.53 -0.37 12.27
N PHE A 223 15.59 0.17 11.49
CA PHE A 223 15.84 1.36 10.67
C PHE A 223 16.16 2.57 11.54
N THR A 224 15.32 2.82 12.56
CA THR A 224 15.49 3.97 13.46
C THR A 224 16.78 3.91 14.26
N GLU A 225 17.21 2.71 14.68
CA GLU A 225 18.45 2.47 15.41
C GLU A 225 19.67 2.63 14.51
N LEU A 226 19.67 1.98 13.34
CA LEU A 226 20.79 2.01 12.39
C LEU A 226 21.13 3.44 11.95
N TYR A 227 20.11 4.25 11.69
CA TYR A 227 20.29 5.63 11.25
C TYR A 227 20.20 6.66 12.38
N ASN A 228 20.06 6.23 13.63
CA ASN A 228 19.96 7.10 14.80
C ASN A 228 18.92 8.23 14.62
N VAL A 229 17.73 7.88 14.13
CA VAL A 229 16.68 8.83 13.77
C VAL A 229 16.25 9.71 14.95
N SER A 230 16.40 9.21 16.19
CA SER A 230 16.16 9.99 17.42
C SER A 230 17.06 11.22 17.59
N SER A 231 18.15 11.32 16.81
CA SER A 231 19.09 12.44 16.86
C SER A 231 18.85 13.51 15.80
N PHE A 232 17.85 13.34 14.92
CA PHE A 232 17.64 14.22 13.78
C PHE A 232 16.75 15.42 14.07
N GLU A 233 17.05 16.54 13.39
CA GLU A 233 16.08 17.63 13.20
C GLU A 233 15.05 17.24 12.11
N SER A 234 13.91 17.93 12.08
CA SER A 234 12.76 17.59 11.23
C SER A 234 13.08 17.53 9.72
N THR A 235 14.06 18.28 9.22
CA THR A 235 14.42 18.23 7.79
C THR A 235 15.36 17.08 7.42
N ASP A 236 16.10 16.55 8.38
CA ASP A 236 17.16 15.56 8.12
C ASP A 236 16.59 14.14 8.01
N TYR A 237 15.59 13.80 8.83
CA TYR A 237 14.95 12.49 8.76
C TYR A 237 14.22 12.29 7.43
N TYR A 238 13.52 13.32 6.93
CA TYR A 238 12.85 13.26 5.64
C TYR A 238 13.86 12.95 4.53
N ARG A 239 14.96 13.71 4.47
CA ARG A 239 15.97 13.57 3.40
C ARG A 239 16.58 12.18 3.41
N LEU A 240 16.90 11.66 4.60
CA LEU A 240 17.37 10.29 4.75
C LEU A 240 16.36 9.29 4.19
N ILE A 241 15.10 9.35 4.64
CA ILE A 241 14.07 8.41 4.19
C ILE A 241 13.91 8.50 2.68
N ALA A 242 13.87 9.70 2.12
CA ALA A 242 13.76 9.88 0.67
C ALA A 242 14.94 9.30 -0.09
N GLU A 243 16.17 9.50 0.38
CA GLU A 243 17.37 8.91 -0.19
C GLU A 243 17.30 7.37 -0.15
N LYS A 244 16.96 6.79 0.99
CA LYS A 244 16.91 5.32 1.16
C LYS A 244 15.76 4.69 0.37
N THR A 245 14.59 5.31 0.36
CA THR A 245 13.44 4.86 -0.44
C THR A 245 13.75 4.97 -1.94
N GLU A 246 14.43 6.02 -2.41
CA GLU A 246 14.79 6.10 -3.83
C GLU A 246 15.86 5.06 -4.20
N ALA A 247 16.86 4.84 -3.36
CA ALA A 247 17.83 3.75 -3.55
C ALA A 247 17.11 2.39 -3.67
N PHE A 248 16.23 2.06 -2.72
CA PHE A 248 15.41 0.85 -2.75
C PHE A 248 14.55 0.75 -4.02
N LYS A 249 13.97 1.86 -4.47
CA LYS A 249 13.14 1.89 -5.69
C LYS A 249 13.92 1.48 -6.92
N GLN A 250 15.16 1.94 -7.02
CA GLN A 250 16.02 1.71 -8.18
C GLN A 250 16.68 0.33 -8.17
N SER A 251 17.08 -0.16 -7.00
CA SER A 251 17.79 -1.44 -6.85
C SER A 251 16.85 -2.66 -6.75
N VAL A 252 15.67 -2.48 -6.14
CA VAL A 252 14.78 -3.59 -5.75
C VAL A 252 13.40 -3.43 -6.34
N LEU A 253 12.69 -2.35 -6.00
CA LEU A 253 11.25 -2.25 -6.27
C LEU A 253 10.92 -2.33 -7.76
N ARG A 254 11.52 -1.44 -8.57
CA ARG A 254 11.25 -1.38 -10.01
C ARG A 254 11.82 -2.57 -10.80
N PRO A 255 13.07 -3.03 -10.59
CA PRO A 255 13.62 -4.12 -11.38
C PRO A 255 13.18 -5.52 -10.93
N ARG A 256 12.80 -5.71 -9.66
CA ARG A 256 12.48 -7.04 -9.10
C ARG A 256 11.02 -7.19 -8.73
N ILE A 257 10.51 -6.34 -7.83
CA ILE A 257 9.17 -6.53 -7.23
C ILE A 257 8.04 -6.18 -8.21
N PHE A 258 8.12 -5.04 -8.89
CA PHE A 258 7.08 -4.57 -9.80
C PHE A 258 6.78 -5.56 -10.95
N PRO A 259 7.77 -6.20 -11.60
CA PRO A 259 7.49 -7.25 -12.58
C PRO A 259 6.70 -8.42 -12.00
N VAL A 260 7.01 -8.88 -10.78
CA VAL A 260 6.28 -9.98 -10.13
C VAL A 260 4.84 -9.57 -9.87
N ASN A 261 4.66 -8.44 -9.18
CA ASN A 261 3.35 -7.91 -8.84
C ASN A 261 2.50 -7.69 -10.10
N ASN A 262 2.98 -6.87 -11.03
CA ASN A 262 2.15 -6.37 -12.12
C ASN A 262 1.89 -7.44 -13.18
N GLU A 263 2.92 -8.20 -13.56
CA GLU A 263 2.83 -9.10 -14.72
C GLU A 263 2.53 -10.54 -14.33
N LEU A 264 3.07 -11.04 -13.22
CA LEU A 264 2.88 -12.45 -12.82
C LEU A 264 1.63 -12.64 -11.97
N VAL A 265 1.39 -11.74 -10.99
CA VAL A 265 0.23 -11.87 -10.09
C VAL A 265 -0.99 -11.16 -10.66
N SER A 266 -0.87 -9.87 -10.94
CA SER A 266 -2.00 -8.96 -11.17
C SER A 266 -2.59 -8.98 -12.59
N ASN A 267 -1.91 -9.62 -13.56
CA ASN A 267 -2.25 -9.54 -14.99
C ASN A 267 -2.53 -8.10 -15.47
N ALA A 268 -1.64 -7.16 -15.14
CA ALA A 268 -1.82 -5.72 -15.39
C ALA A 268 -2.20 -5.39 -16.85
N SER A 269 -1.66 -6.13 -17.80
CA SER A 269 -1.98 -5.98 -19.23
C SER A 269 -3.47 -6.25 -19.53
N ALA A 270 -4.08 -7.25 -18.90
CA ALA A 270 -5.50 -7.53 -19.06
C ALA A 270 -6.37 -6.42 -18.45
N ILE A 271 -5.99 -5.90 -17.28
CA ILE A 271 -6.67 -4.79 -16.61
C ILE A 271 -6.66 -3.54 -17.49
N LYS A 272 -5.50 -3.18 -18.05
CA LYS A 272 -5.35 -2.03 -18.96
C LYS A 272 -6.24 -2.12 -20.19
N GLU A 273 -6.32 -3.31 -20.79
CA GLU A 273 -7.19 -3.53 -21.95
C GLU A 273 -8.67 -3.44 -21.55
N ILE A 274 -9.09 -3.94 -20.38
CA ILE A 274 -10.46 -3.71 -19.89
C ILE A 274 -10.76 -2.22 -19.72
N VAL A 275 -9.87 -1.45 -19.07
CA VAL A 275 -10.06 -0.01 -18.86
C VAL A 275 -10.19 0.72 -20.20
N LYS A 276 -9.38 0.36 -21.19
CA LYS A 276 -9.44 0.92 -22.55
C LYS A 276 -10.78 0.62 -23.22
N ASP A 277 -11.28 -0.61 -23.12
CA ASP A 277 -12.59 -0.99 -23.65
C ASP A 277 -13.73 -0.24 -22.96
N LEU A 278 -13.70 -0.15 -21.63
CA LEU A 278 -14.67 0.64 -20.88
C LEU A 278 -14.67 2.09 -21.33
N LYS A 279 -13.49 2.68 -21.62
CA LYS A 279 -13.39 4.06 -22.13
C LYS A 279 -14.01 4.19 -23.52
N GLN A 280 -13.88 3.18 -24.38
CA GLN A 280 -14.53 3.16 -25.69
C GLN A 280 -16.05 3.06 -25.58
N THR A 281 -16.56 2.30 -24.61
CA THR A 281 -17.99 2.07 -24.42
C THR A 281 -18.69 3.22 -23.68
N LEU A 282 -18.07 3.74 -22.62
CA LEU A 282 -18.70 4.68 -21.68
C LEU A 282 -18.20 6.12 -21.82
N GLY A 283 -17.01 6.31 -22.39
CA GLY A 283 -16.27 7.57 -22.37
C GLY A 283 -15.45 7.77 -21.09
N GLU A 284 -14.41 8.60 -21.16
CA GLU A 284 -13.40 8.72 -20.10
C GLU A 284 -13.96 9.19 -18.75
N VAL A 285 -14.86 10.17 -18.75
CA VAL A 285 -15.44 10.73 -17.52
C VAL A 285 -16.21 9.64 -16.76
N LYS A 286 -17.06 8.88 -17.45
CA LYS A 286 -17.86 7.82 -16.82
C LYS A 286 -16.99 6.68 -16.29
N VAL A 287 -15.93 6.30 -17.00
CA VAL A 287 -15.00 5.28 -16.51
C VAL A 287 -14.31 5.74 -15.25
N ARG A 288 -13.84 6.99 -15.21
CA ARG A 288 -13.18 7.51 -14.02
C ARG A 288 -14.12 7.52 -12.82
N ASP A 289 -15.33 8.02 -12.99
CA ASP A 289 -16.31 8.09 -11.90
C ASP A 289 -16.67 6.66 -11.44
N LEU A 290 -16.88 5.72 -12.37
CA LEU A 290 -17.08 4.30 -12.09
C LEU A 290 -15.92 3.70 -11.26
N MET A 291 -14.67 3.90 -11.70
CA MET A 291 -13.49 3.32 -11.06
C MET A 291 -13.19 3.94 -9.68
N LEU A 292 -13.72 5.13 -9.39
CA LEU A 292 -13.70 5.77 -8.08
C LEU A 292 -14.83 5.30 -7.15
N GLU A 293 -15.85 4.63 -7.68
CA GLU A 293 -16.97 4.09 -6.91
C GLU A 293 -16.77 2.62 -6.56
N VAL A 294 -16.24 1.82 -7.48
CA VAL A 294 -16.04 0.38 -7.30
C VAL A 294 -14.74 0.04 -6.56
N ASP A 295 -14.69 -1.18 -6.02
CA ASP A 295 -13.50 -1.81 -5.44
C ASP A 295 -13.09 -3.03 -6.29
N ASP A 296 -12.00 -3.71 -5.94
CA ASP A 296 -11.45 -4.81 -6.74
C ASP A 296 -12.42 -6.02 -6.80
N GLN A 297 -13.26 -6.19 -5.77
CA GLN A 297 -14.22 -7.29 -5.68
C GLN A 297 -15.51 -7.03 -6.49
N SER A 298 -15.99 -5.79 -6.49
CA SER A 298 -17.23 -5.38 -7.16
C SER A 298 -17.02 -4.96 -8.63
N ALA A 299 -15.80 -4.58 -9.00
CA ALA A 299 -15.48 -4.15 -10.36
C ALA A 299 -15.78 -5.21 -11.44
N PRO A 300 -15.46 -6.52 -11.28
CA PRO A 300 -15.78 -7.56 -12.26
C PRO A 300 -17.26 -7.61 -12.68
N GLU A 301 -18.17 -7.67 -11.70
CA GLU A 301 -19.61 -7.66 -11.96
C GLU A 301 -20.05 -6.37 -12.66
N ARG A 302 -19.48 -5.24 -12.23
CA ARG A 302 -19.78 -3.95 -12.83
C ARG A 302 -19.30 -3.86 -14.28
N PHE A 303 -18.13 -4.41 -14.60
CA PHE A 303 -17.59 -4.44 -15.96
C PHE A 303 -18.48 -5.28 -16.89
N LEU A 304 -18.99 -6.43 -16.40
CA LEU A 304 -19.95 -7.25 -17.15
C LEU A 304 -21.25 -6.49 -17.43
N ALA A 305 -21.77 -5.78 -16.43
CA ALA A 305 -22.96 -4.95 -16.58
C ALA A 305 -22.79 -3.82 -17.61
N GLU A 306 -21.56 -3.32 -17.78
CA GLU A 306 -21.19 -2.31 -18.78
C GLU A 306 -20.75 -2.92 -20.13
N GLY A 307 -20.94 -4.24 -20.32
CA GLY A 307 -20.79 -4.92 -21.61
C GLY A 307 -19.40 -5.49 -21.91
N ILE A 308 -18.50 -5.57 -20.92
CA ILE A 308 -17.23 -6.27 -21.07
C ILE A 308 -17.50 -7.79 -21.08
N ASP A 309 -16.82 -8.52 -21.97
CA ASP A 309 -16.97 -9.98 -22.08
C ASP A 309 -16.42 -10.71 -20.83
N GLN A 310 -17.12 -11.77 -20.41
CA GLN A 310 -16.76 -12.66 -19.31
C GLN A 310 -15.33 -13.19 -19.45
N LEU A 311 -14.90 -13.59 -20.65
CA LEU A 311 -13.55 -14.11 -20.87
C LEU A 311 -12.48 -13.08 -20.54
N ARG A 312 -12.75 -11.78 -20.73
CA ARG A 312 -11.82 -10.71 -20.41
C ARG A 312 -11.80 -10.43 -18.92
N VAL A 313 -12.96 -10.44 -18.27
CA VAL A 313 -13.07 -10.32 -16.82
C VAL A 313 -12.38 -11.49 -16.12
N ASP A 314 -12.52 -12.72 -16.62
CA ASP A 314 -11.79 -13.88 -16.09
C ASP A 314 -10.28 -13.75 -16.25
N ALA A 315 -9.80 -13.04 -17.29
CA ALA A 315 -8.37 -12.85 -17.54
C ALA A 315 -7.67 -11.94 -16.53
N ILE A 316 -8.41 -11.14 -15.75
CA ILE A 316 -7.83 -10.30 -14.68
C ILE A 316 -7.74 -11.02 -13.33
N LYS A 317 -8.21 -12.28 -13.23
CA LYS A 317 -8.09 -13.06 -11.99
C LYS A 317 -6.62 -13.24 -11.60
N PRO A 318 -6.26 -12.98 -10.33
CA PRO A 318 -4.88 -13.09 -9.87
C PRO A 318 -4.32 -14.51 -10.03
N LYS A 319 -3.01 -14.61 -10.20
CA LYS A 319 -2.28 -15.88 -10.20
C LYS A 319 -1.27 -15.88 -9.06
N ILE A 320 -1.69 -16.24 -7.86
CA ILE A 320 -0.78 -16.35 -6.71
C ILE A 320 -0.02 -17.68 -6.73
N ASP A 321 -0.67 -18.75 -7.18
CA ASP A 321 -0.03 -20.08 -7.24
C ASP A 321 1.05 -20.13 -8.32
N GLY A 322 2.18 -20.77 -7.97
CA GLY A 322 3.27 -21.02 -8.90
C GLY A 322 4.11 -19.78 -9.22
N ILE A 323 3.96 -18.67 -8.50
CA ILE A 323 4.79 -17.46 -8.68
C ILE A 323 6.28 -17.79 -8.50
N ALA A 324 6.64 -18.50 -7.43
CA ALA A 324 8.03 -18.92 -7.23
C ALA A 324 8.57 -19.71 -8.42
N THR A 325 7.79 -20.67 -8.93
CA THR A 325 8.14 -21.44 -10.14
C THR A 325 8.28 -20.56 -11.38
N ALA A 326 7.39 -19.59 -11.59
CA ALA A 326 7.47 -18.65 -12.70
C ALA A 326 8.71 -17.74 -12.63
N LEU A 327 9.18 -17.45 -11.41
CA LEU A 327 10.42 -16.72 -11.15
C LEU A 327 11.67 -17.60 -11.25
N GLY A 328 11.52 -18.93 -11.39
CA GLY A 328 12.63 -19.87 -11.38
C GLY A 328 13.31 -20.02 -10.02
N VAL A 329 12.58 -19.75 -8.93
CA VAL A 329 13.04 -19.94 -7.55
C VAL A 329 12.16 -20.95 -6.83
N ASP A 330 12.68 -21.55 -5.76
CA ASP A 330 11.86 -22.41 -4.91
C ASP A 330 10.86 -21.56 -4.11
N PRO A 331 9.63 -22.05 -3.87
CA PRO A 331 8.73 -21.41 -2.92
C PRO A 331 9.36 -21.44 -1.53
N LEU A 332 9.06 -20.44 -0.72
CA LEU A 332 9.60 -20.36 0.64
C LEU A 332 9.11 -21.52 1.52
N VAL A 333 7.84 -21.93 1.34
CA VAL A 333 7.15 -22.99 2.10
C VAL A 333 6.33 -23.93 1.23
#